data_AF-A0A1D8IR41-F1
#
_entry.id   AF-A0A1D8IR41-F1
#
_cell.length_a   1.000
_cell.length_b   1.000
_cell.length_c   1.000
_cell.angle_alpha   90.00
_cell.angle_beta   90.00
_cell.angle_gamma   90.00
#
_symmetry.space_group_name_H-M   'P 1'
#
loop_
_entity.id
_entity.type
_entity.pdbx_description
1 polymer ?
#
loop_
_entity_poly.entity_id
_entity_poly.type
_entity_poly.pdbx_seq_one_letter_code
_entity_poly.pdbx_strand_id
1 'polypeptide(L)' 'MKIDGRPLTRETLEAMRFMALDRMDEGESPAAASASFGMHRTWAYKVRLKARGRGQGKRVLQLRRHPSGAGS' A
#
# COMPACT_ATOMS: atom_id res chain seq x y z
N MET A 1 -11.29 -2.44 3.92
CA MET A 1 -11.54 -1.12 3.28
C MET A 1 -12.33 -1.36 2.02
N LYS A 2 -13.30 -0.49 1.74
CA LYS A 2 -14.11 -0.57 0.52
C LYS A 2 -13.85 0.69 -0.30
N ILE A 3 -13.69 0.52 -1.60
CA ILE A 3 -13.73 1.62 -2.57
C ILE A 3 -15.04 1.40 -3.32
N ASP A 4 -15.92 2.40 -3.30
CA ASP A 4 -17.20 2.38 -4.03
C ASP A 4 -18.09 1.15 -3.73
N GLY A 5 -18.15 0.74 -2.46
CA GLY A 5 -18.96 -0.40 -2.01
C GLY A 5 -18.34 -1.77 -2.27
N ARG A 6 -17.28 -1.87 -3.09
CA ARG A 6 -16.56 -3.12 -3.36
C ARG A 6 -15.47 -3.38 -2.33
N PRO A 7 -15.31 -4.63 -1.84
CA PRO A 7 -14.19 -4.97 -0.98
C PRO A 7 -12.88 -4.75 -1.73
N LEU A 8 -11.98 -3.95 -1.16
CA LEU A 8 -10.66 -3.77 -1.71
C LEU A 8 -9.89 -5.07 -1.53
N THR A 9 -9.56 -5.74 -2.64
CA THR A 9 -8.78 -6.97 -2.59
C THR A 9 -7.40 -6.69 -2.00
N ARG A 10 -6.77 -7.73 -1.44
CA ARG A 10 -5.41 -7.61 -0.89
C ARG A 10 -4.41 -7.17 -1.97
N GLU A 11 -4.57 -7.68 -3.19
CA GLU A 11 -3.70 -7.38 -4.33
C GLU A 11 -3.87 -5.93 -4.80
N THR A 12 -5.11 -5.45 -4.91
CA THR A 12 -5.37 -4.04 -5.25
C THR A 12 -4.78 -3.10 -4.20
N LEU A 13 -4.93 -3.42 -2.91
CA LEU A 13 -4.36 -2.61 -1.83
C LEU A 13 -2.84 -2.61 -1.87
N GLU A 14 -2.21 -3.72 -2.25
CA GLU A 14 -0.76 -3.80 -2.42
C GLU A 14 -0.27 -2.94 -3.60
N ALA A 15 -0.91 -3.05 -4.76
CA ALA A 15 -0.61 -2.23 -5.94
C ALA A 15 -0.72 -0.72 -5.62
N MET A 16 -1.79 -0.32 -4.92
CA MET A 16 -1.98 1.07 -4.49
C MET A 16 -0.85 1.56 -3.57
N ARG A 17 -0.37 0.72 -2.65
CA ARG A 17 0.76 1.10 -1.77
C ARG A 17 2.04 1.31 -2.55
N PHE A 18 2.30 0.49 -3.57
CA PHE A 18 3.46 0.66 -4.45
C PHE A 18 3.38 1.98 -5.22
N MET A 19 2.26 2.24 -5.89
CA MET A 19 2.05 3.48 -6.64
C MET A 19 2.15 4.72 -5.75
N ALA A 20 1.56 4.67 -4.55
CA ALA A 20 1.65 5.79 -3.60
C ALA A 20 3.09 6.01 -3.12
N LEU A 21 3.86 4.94 -2.90
CA LEU A 21 5.26 5.06 -2.50
C LEU A 21 6.11 5.65 -3.63
N ASP A 22 5.94 5.18 -4.87
CA ASP A 22 6.67 5.70 -6.03
C ASP A 22 6.44 7.20 -6.21
N ARG A 23 5.17 7.64 -6.16
CA ARG A 23 4.82 9.06 -6.22
C ARG A 23 5.45 9.87 -5.07
N MET A 24 5.47 9.33 -3.85
CA MET A 24 6.11 9.99 -2.71
C MET A 24 7.63 10.06 -2.81
N ASP A 25 8.27 9.10 -3.47
CA ASP A 25 9.71 9.10 -3.74
C ASP A 25 10.06 10.07 -4.89
N GLU A 26 9.14 10.30 -5.83
CA GLU A 26 9.21 11.36 -6.85
C GLU A 26 8.97 12.78 -6.29
N GLY A 27 8.65 12.90 -4.99
CA GLY A 27 8.49 14.18 -4.30
C GLY A 27 7.04 14.60 -4.05
N GLU A 28 6.05 13.78 -4.44
CA GLU A 28 4.66 14.07 -4.14
C GLU A 28 4.37 13.98 -2.63
N SER A 29 3.54 14.91 -2.13
CA SER A 29 3.13 14.89 -0.72
C SER A 29 2.26 13.65 -0.41
N PRO A 30 2.39 13.04 0.79
CA PRO A 30 1.55 11.91 1.17
C PRO A 30 0.05 12.21 1.11
N ALA A 31 -0.35 13.46 1.38
CA ALA A 31 -1.74 13.89 1.30
C ALA A 31 -2.26 13.84 -0.15
N ALA A 32 -1.52 14.40 -1.11
CA ALA A 32 -1.88 14.37 -2.54
C ALA A 32 -1.94 12.94 -3.10
N ALA A 33 -0.94 12.12 -2.76
CA ALA A 33 -0.90 10.73 -3.18
C ALA A 33 -2.12 9.95 -2.64
N SER A 34 -2.49 10.13 -1.37
CA SER A 34 -3.67 9.47 -0.79
C SER A 34 -5.01 9.93 -1.39
N ALA A 35 -5.12 11.23 -1.70
CA ALA A 35 -6.35 11.81 -2.24
C ALA A 35 -6.70 11.21 -3.61
N SER A 36 -5.69 10.93 -4.43
CA SER A 36 -5.84 10.27 -5.75
C SER A 36 -6.48 8.87 -5.67
N PHE A 37 -6.41 8.20 -4.51
CA PHE A 37 -7.01 6.89 -4.28
C PHE A 37 -8.29 6.95 -3.42
N GLY A 38 -8.80 8.15 -3.11
CA GLY A 38 -9.90 8.33 -2.17
C GLY A 38 -9.55 7.92 -0.73
N MET A 39 -8.27 7.93 -0.37
CA MET A 39 -7.78 7.49 0.94
C MET A 39 -7.49 8.68 1.87
N HIS A 40 -7.65 8.48 3.17
CA HIS A 40 -7.24 9.47 4.16
C HIS A 40 -5.71 9.62 4.19
N ARG A 41 -5.20 10.84 4.37
CA ARG A 41 -3.75 11.17 4.40
C ARG A 41 -2.90 10.24 5.27
N THR A 42 -3.43 9.83 6.42
CA THR A 42 -2.74 8.92 7.36
C THR A 42 -2.36 7.58 6.71
N TRP A 43 -3.12 7.11 5.71
CA TRP A 43 -2.79 5.89 4.98
C TRP A 43 -1.45 6.02 4.26
N ALA A 44 -1.22 7.08 3.50
CA ALA A 44 0.04 7.29 2.78
C ALA A 44 1.22 7.49 3.73
N TYR A 45 1.02 8.20 4.86
CA TYR A 45 2.03 8.29 5.91
C TYR A 45 2.42 6.91 6.46
N LYS A 46 1.45 6.03 6.70
CA LYS A 46 1.70 4.65 7.16
C LYS A 46 2.42 3.82 6.09
N VAL A 47 2.10 3.98 4.81
CA VAL A 47 2.81 3.33 3.69
C VAL A 47 4.28 3.74 3.68
N ARG A 48 4.55 5.03 3.70
CA ARG A 48 5.91 5.59 3.74
C ARG A 48 6.69 5.14 4.96
N LEU A 49 6.07 5.19 6.14
CA LEU A 49 6.69 4.75 7.39
C LEU A 49 7.03 3.26 7.33
N LYS A 50 6.10 2.43 6.83
CA LYS A 50 6.32 0.98 6.70
C LYS A 50 7.46 0.67 5.75
N ALA A 51 7.54 1.34 4.61
CA ALA A 51 8.60 1.19 3.61
C ALA A 51 9.98 1.58 4.16
N ARG A 52 10.06 2.64 4.97
CA ARG A 52 11.30 3.12 5.60
C ARG A 52 11.73 2.27 6.81
N GLY A 53 10.77 1.77 7.58
CA GLY A 53 11.00 1.27 8.95
C GLY A 53 11.62 -0.11 9.12
N ARG A 54 12.13 -0.79 8.07
CA ARG A 54 12.70 -2.15 8.21
C ARG A 54 13.89 -2.48 7.29
N GLY A 55 14.46 -1.52 6.55
CA GLY A 55 15.57 -1.80 5.62
C GLY A 55 15.21 -2.74 4.44
N GLN A 56 13.92 -2.99 4.23
CA GLN A 56 13.39 -3.97 3.27
C GLN A 56 12.67 -3.29 2.08
N GLY A 57 12.63 -1.95 2.06
CA GLY A 57 12.06 -1.15 0.98
C GLY A 57 10.63 -1.57 0.59
N LYS A 58 10.33 -1.55 -0.70
CA LYS A 58 9.05 -1.97 -1.29
C LYS A 58 8.55 -3.35 -0.81
N ARG A 59 9.43 -4.30 -0.46
CA ARG A 59 9.06 -5.69 -0.12
C ARG A 59 8.16 -5.80 1.12
N VAL A 60 8.19 -4.83 2.03
CA VAL A 60 7.32 -4.82 3.23
C VAL A 60 5.88 -4.41 2.94
N LEU A 61 5.65 -3.78 1.79
CA LEU A 61 4.32 -3.40 1.33
C LEU A 61 3.57 -4.60 0.78
N GLN A 62 4.30 -5.67 0.41
CA GLN A 62 3.71 -6.95 0.08
C GLN A 62 2.94 -7.49 1.28
N LEU A 63 1.66 -7.75 1.06
CA LEU A 63 0.85 -8.54 1.96
C LEU A 63 1.29 -9.98 1.77
N ARG A 64 2.08 -10.52 2.71
CA ARG A 64 2.47 -11.94 2.70
C ARG A 64 1.25 -12.79 2.33
N ARG A 65 1.30 -13.51 1.20
CA ARG A 65 0.35 -14.59 0.94
C ARG A 65 0.48 -15.53 2.14
N HIS A 66 -0.64 -15.79 2.83
CA HIS A 66 -0.68 -16.97 3.66
C HIS A 66 -0.40 -18.14 2.70
N PRO A 67 0.52 -19.08 3.01
CA PRO A 67 0.64 -20.29 2.21
C PRO A 67 -0.67 -21.06 2.37
N SER A 68 -1.62 -20.79 1.47
CA SER A 68 -2.76 -21.65 1.24
C SER A 68 -2.34 -22.55 0.08
N GLY A 69 -1.98 -23.79 0.40
CA GLY A 69 -1.76 -24.85 -0.57
C GLY A 69 -0.31 -25.32 -0.71
N ALA A 70 0.10 -26.22 0.18
CA ALA A 70 1.02 -27.31 -0.14
C ALA A 70 0.76 -28.47 0.82
N GLY A 71 0.45 -29.65 0.29
CA GLY A 71 0.02 -30.87 0.98
C GLY A 71 -1.46 -31.13 0.67
N SER A 72 -1.82 -31.66 -0.51
CA SER A 72 -1.72 -33.08 -0.92
C SER A 72 -2.57 -33.98 -0.05
#